data_AF-A0A7C5FFT5-F1
#
_entry.id   AF-A0A7C5FFT5-F1
#
_cell.length_a   1.000
_cell.length_b   1.000
_cell.length_c   1.000
_cell.angle_alpha   90.00
_cell.angle_beta   90.00
_cell.angle_gamma   90.00
#
_symmetry.space_group_name_H-M   'P 1'
#
loop_
_entity.id
_entity.type
_entity.pdbx_description
1 polymer ?
#
loop_
_entity_poly.entity_id
_entity_poly.type
_entity_poly.pdbx_seq_one_letter_code
_entity_poly.pdbx_strand_id
1 'polypeptide(L)' 'MLYSAYQGKNILITGHTGFKGSWLTLWLTELGANVIGYSLDPPTSPSLFEVLNLKERVTH' A
#
# COMPACT_ATOMS: atom_id res chain seq x y z
N MET A 1 -5.03 -13.27 14.95
CA MET A 1 -4.01 -14.19 14.38
C MET A 1 -3.18 -13.54 13.27
N LEU A 2 -3.76 -12.87 12.26
CA LEU A 2 -2.96 -12.23 11.19
C LEU A 2 -2.34 -10.88 11.58
N TYR A 3 -2.96 -10.13 12.50
CA TYR A 3 -2.43 -8.83 12.95
C TYR A 3 -0.98 -8.92 13.45
N SER A 4 -0.69 -9.88 14.33
CA SER A 4 0.67 -10.11 14.84
C SER A 4 1.67 -10.59 13.78
N ALA A 5 1.22 -11.09 12.64
CA ALA A 5 2.11 -11.59 11.59
C ALA A 5 2.75 -10.47 10.77
N TYR A 6 2.10 -9.30 10.66
CA TYR A 6 2.54 -8.19 9.81
C TYR A 6 2.89 -6.93 10.58
N GLN A 7 2.42 -6.79 11.82
CA GLN A 7 2.71 -5.66 12.68
C GLN A 7 4.21 -5.37 12.77
N GLY A 8 4.61 -4.13 12.46
CA GLY A 8 5.99 -3.64 12.51
C GLY A 8 6.92 -4.18 11.43
N LYS A 9 6.46 -5.02 10.49
CA LYS A 9 7.30 -5.52 9.41
C LYS A 9 7.46 -4.48 8.32
N ASN A 10 8.69 -4.34 7.81
CA ASN A 10 8.98 -3.57 6.60
C ASN A 10 8.68 -4.42 5.38
N ILE A 11 7.78 -3.97 4.51
CA ILE A 11 7.34 -4.73 3.33
C ILE A 11 7.46 -3.86 2.09
N LEU A 12 8.26 -4.31 1.12
CA LEU A 12 8.37 -3.67 -0.19
C LEU A 12 7.29 -4.21 -1.13
N ILE A 13 6.52 -3.31 -1.75
CA ILE A 13 5.51 -3.65 -2.78
C ILE A 13 5.84 -2.91 -4.08
N THR A 14 6.21 -3.67 -5.10
CA THR A 14 6.29 -3.15 -6.47
C THR A 14 4.90 -3.12 -7.10
N GLY A 15 4.52 -2.03 -7.77
CA GLY A 15 3.19 -1.91 -8.40
C GLY A 15 2.07 -1.48 -7.43
N HIS A 16 2.42 -0.90 -6.27
CA HIS A 16 1.49 -0.47 -5.22
C HIS A 16 0.47 0.63 -5.66
N THR A 17 0.79 1.44 -6.66
CA THR A 17 -0.14 2.44 -7.27
C THR A 17 -1.24 1.84 -8.16
N GLY A 18 -1.13 0.56 -8.55
CA GLY A 18 -2.16 -0.13 -9.34
C GLY A 18 -3.31 -0.66 -8.48
N PHE A 19 -4.44 -1.05 -9.08
CA PHE A 19 -5.66 -1.46 -8.35
C PHE A 19 -5.41 -2.54 -7.28
N LYS A 20 -4.74 -3.64 -7.65
CA LYS A 20 -4.43 -4.72 -6.69
C LYS A 20 -3.37 -4.29 -5.66
N GLY A 21 -2.39 -3.51 -6.11
CA GLY A 21 -1.33 -2.97 -5.26
C GLY A 21 -1.89 -2.07 -4.17
N SER A 22 -2.87 -1.22 -4.51
CA SER A 22 -3.52 -0.32 -3.56
C SER A 22 -4.32 -1.08 -2.51
N TRP A 23 -5.07 -2.11 -2.90
CA TRP A 23 -5.76 -2.98 -1.94
C TRP A 23 -4.81 -3.71 -1.00
N LEU A 24 -3.73 -4.30 -1.53
CA LEU A 24 -2.74 -4.98 -0.71
C LEU A 24 -2.04 -4.02 0.26
N THR A 25 -1.71 -2.83 -0.23
CA THR A 25 -1.09 -1.76 0.56
C THR A 25 -1.99 -1.31 1.70
N LEU A 26 -3.27 -1.04 1.41
CA LEU A 26 -4.26 -0.70 2.44
C LEU A 26 -4.30 -1.81 3.49
N TRP A 27 -4.48 -3.06 3.08
CA TRP A 27 -4.62 -4.18 4.01
C TRP A 27 -3.40 -4.35 4.92
N LEU A 28 -2.18 -4.32 4.36
CA LEU A 28 -0.96 -4.46 5.16
C LEU A 28 -0.74 -3.27 6.10
N THR A 29 -1.09 -2.06 5.67
CA THR A 29 -1.04 -0.87 6.51
C THR A 29 -2.02 -0.98 7.68
N GLU A 30 -3.26 -1.42 7.44
CA GLU A 30 -4.25 -1.66 8.51
C GLU A 30 -3.82 -2.76 9.50
N LEU A 31 -3.00 -3.72 9.04
CA LEU A 31 -2.38 -4.74 9.89
C LEU A 31 -1.12 -4.25 10.63
N GLY A 32 -0.76 -2.97 10.49
CA GLY A 32 0.36 -2.34 11.19
C GLY A 32 1.73 -2.58 10.55
N ALA A 33 1.80 -2.98 9.28
CA ALA A 33 3.06 -3.08 8.56
C ALA A 33 3.56 -1.70 8.11
N ASN A 34 4.87 -1.55 7.99
CA ASN A 34 5.52 -0.40 7.37
C ASN A 34 5.70 -0.70 5.88
N VAL A 35 4.77 -0.22 5.05
CA VAL A 35 4.80 -0.48 3.60
C VAL A 35 5.71 0.54 2.90
N ILE A 36 6.61 0.03 2.05
CA ILE A 36 7.43 0.81 1.12
C ILE A 36 6.97 0.46 -0.29
N GLY A 37 6.54 1.45 -1.06
CA GLY A 37 6.03 1.30 -2.40
C GLY A 37 7.08 1.63 -3.45
N TYR A 38 7.08 0.92 -4.58
CA TYR A 38 7.83 1.33 -5.78
C TYR A 38 6.98 1.07 -7.03
N SER A 39 6.66 2.11 -7.79
CA SER A 39 5.83 2.02 -8.98
C SER A 39 6.06 3.16 -9.93
N LEU A 40 5.55 3.02 -11.16
CA LEU A 40 5.19 4.15 -11.99
C LEU A 40 3.97 4.89 -11.39
N ASP A 41 3.67 6.06 -11.96
CA ASP A 41 2.47 6.83 -11.62
C ASP A 41 1.19 5.97 -11.74
N PRO A 42 0.13 6.27 -10.96
CA PRO A 42 -1.12 5.53 -11.05
C PRO A 42 -1.67 5.52 -12.49
N PRO A 43 -2.16 4.37 -12.99
CA PRO A 43 -2.49 4.19 -14.40
C PRO A 43 -3.84 4.82 -14.82
N THR A 44 -4.63 5.36 -13.90
CA THR A 44 -5.99 5.89 -14.14
C THR A 44 -6.29 7.11 -13.30
N SER A 45 -7.28 7.92 -13.70
CA SER A 45 -7.82 9.02 -12.89
C SER A 45 -9.37 8.92 -12.81
N PRO A 46 -9.96 8.79 -11.61
CA PRO A 46 -9.27 8.60 -10.33
C PRO A 46 -8.59 7.22 -10.27
N SER A 47 -7.48 7.13 -9.54
CA SER A 47 -6.90 5.83 -9.15
C SER A 47 -7.37 5.41 -7.77
N LEU A 48 -7.43 4.10 -7.50
CA LEU A 48 -7.73 3.62 -6.16
C LEU A 48 -6.68 4.08 -5.14
N PHE A 49 -5.42 4.19 -5.56
CA PHE A 49 -4.32 4.72 -4.76
C PHE A 49 -4.62 6.12 -4.20
N GLU A 50 -5.11 7.01 -5.06
CA GLU A 50 -5.52 8.38 -4.68
C GLU A 50 -6.78 8.38 -3.83
N VAL A 51 -7.81 7.61 -4.20
CA VAL A 51 -9.09 7.55 -3.47
C VAL A 51 -8.89 7.10 -2.02
N LEU A 52 -7.95 6.18 -1.78
CA LEU A 52 -7.59 5.68 -0.45
C LEU A 52 -6.56 6.55 0.29
N ASN A 53 -6.12 7.66 -0.32
CA ASN A 53 -5.07 8.55 0.18
C ASN A 53 -3.79 7.81 0.62
N LEU A 54 -3.38 6.79 -0.15
CA LEU A 54 -2.27 5.93 0.25
C LEU A 54 -0.92 6.64 0.20
N LYS A 55 -0.78 7.72 -0.57
CA LYS A 55 0.43 8.55 -0.63
C LYS A 55 0.89 9.05 0.74
N GLU A 56 -0.05 9.38 1.62
CA GLU A 56 0.24 9.88 2.97
C GLU A 56 0.45 8.76 4.00
N ARG A 57 0.27 7.50 3.59
CA ARG A 57 0.25 6.34 4.50
C ARG A 57 1.43 5.40 4.30
N VAL A 58 2.20 5.57 3.22
CA VAL A 58 3.32 4.70 2.87
C VAL A 58 4.53 5.52 2.47
N THR A 59 5.70 4.90 2.56
CA THR A 59 6.91 5.45 1.95
C THR A 59 6.87 5.14 0.45
N HIS A 60 6.86 6.15 -0.40
CA HIS A 60 6.77 6.05 -1.86
C HIS A 60 8.11 6.38 -2.54
#